data_AF-A0A3C0ILG9-F1
#
_entry.id   AF-A0A3C0ILG9-F1
#
_cell.length_a   1.000
_cell.length_b   1.000
_cell.length_c   1.000
_cell.angle_alpha   90.00
_cell.angle_beta   90.00
_cell.angle_gamma   90.00
#
_symmetry.space_group_name_H-M   'P 1'
#
loop_
_entity.id
_entity.type
_entity.pdbx_description
1 polymer ?
#
loop_
_entity_poly.entity_id
_entity_poly.type
_entity_poly.pdbx_seq_one_letter_code
_entity_poly.pdbx_strand_id
1 'polypeptide(L)' 'MQFEKDIFISYAHIDDESLVASQKGWITEFHRSLEIRLAQLLGRRPVIWRDPSLQGN' A
#
# COMPACT_ATOMS: atom_id res chain seq x y z
N MET A 1 7.88 -3.47 22.29
CA MET A 1 6.55 -2.98 21.83
C MET A 1 6.20 -3.76 20.58
N GLN A 2 5.00 -4.32 20.50
CA GLN A 2 4.50 -4.95 19.28
C GLN A 2 3.54 -3.95 18.62
N PHE A 3 3.86 -3.51 17.41
CA PHE A 3 2.99 -2.64 16.64
C PHE A 3 1.94 -3.49 15.92
N GLU A 4 0.72 -2.97 15.79
CA GLU A 4 -0.36 -3.66 15.05
C GLU A 4 -0.06 -3.73 13.54
N LYS A 5 0.64 -2.70 13.02
CA LYS A 5 1.06 -2.62 11.62
C LYS A 5 2.56 -2.92 11.54
N ASP A 6 2.93 -3.75 10.56
CA ASP A 6 4.33 -4.05 10.26
C ASP A 6 4.98 -2.89 9.48
N ILE A 7 4.22 -2.23 8.59
CA ILE A 7 4.71 -1.17 7.70
C ILE A 7 3.65 -0.08 7.51
N PHE A 8 4.10 1.17 7.50
CA PHE A 8 3.32 2.33 7.05
C PHE A 8 3.93 2.92 5.78
N ILE A 9 3.12 3.12 4.74
CA ILE A 9 3.50 3.81 3.50
C ILE A 9 2.96 5.24 3.53
N SER A 10 3.86 6.21 3.64
CA SER A 10 3.55 7.64 3.52
C SER A 10 3.76 8.12 2.08
N TYR A 11 2.79 8.84 1.53
CA TYR A 11 2.78 9.32 0.14
C TYR A 11 1.81 10.50 -0.02
N ALA A 12 1.97 11.31 -1.08
CA ALA A 12 0.94 12.28 -1.47
C ALA A 12 -0.10 11.59 -2.36
N HIS A 13 -1.39 11.89 -2.22
CA HIS A 13 -2.42 11.21 -3.03
C HIS A 13 -2.21 11.34 -4.54
N ILE A 14 -1.67 12.48 -5.00
CA ILE A 14 -1.31 12.71 -6.40
C ILE A 14 -0.27 11.70 -6.92
N ASP A 15 0.56 11.14 -6.04
CA ASP A 15 1.52 10.10 -6.42
C ASP A 15 0.81 8.80 -6.80
N ASP A 16 -0.38 8.50 -6.25
CA ASP A 16 -1.15 7.30 -6.61
C ASP A 16 -2.16 7.55 -7.74
N GLU A 17 -2.13 8.71 -8.39
CA GLU A 17 -2.89 8.93 -9.61
C GLU A 17 -2.28 8.18 -10.78
N SER A 18 -3.14 7.50 -11.56
CA SER A 18 -2.71 6.82 -12.77
C SER A 18 -2.83 7.75 -13.97
N LEU A 19 -1.83 7.72 -14.85
CA LEU A 19 -1.87 8.39 -16.15
C LEU A 19 -2.90 7.77 -17.10
N VAL A 20 -3.30 6.52 -16.86
CA VAL A 20 -4.31 5.79 -17.62
C VAL A 20 -5.48 5.49 -16.69
N ALA A 21 -6.67 6.01 -16.99
CA ALA A 21 -7.85 5.92 -16.12
C ALA A 21 -8.24 4.48 -15.72
N SER A 22 -7.91 3.48 -16.54
CA SER A 22 -8.19 2.06 -16.27
C SER A 22 -7.10 1.35 -15.45
N GLN A 23 -6.04 2.04 -15.05
CA GLN A 23 -4.91 1.48 -14.32
C GLN A 23 -4.84 2.04 -12.90
N LYS A 24 -4.18 1.27 -12.04
CA LYS A 24 -3.87 1.68 -10.67
C LYS A 24 -2.62 2.54 -10.65
N GLY A 25 -2.54 3.48 -9.72
CA GLY A 25 -1.32 4.24 -9.46
C GLY A 25 -0.19 3.37 -8.92
N TRP A 26 1.01 3.92 -8.95
CA TRP A 26 2.21 3.17 -8.59
C TRP A 26 2.28 2.84 -7.09
N ILE A 27 1.67 3.67 -6.22
CA ILE A 27 1.61 3.39 -4.77
C ILE A 27 0.73 2.17 -4.50
N THR A 28 -0.41 2.05 -5.19
CA THR A 28 -1.28 0.88 -5.11
C THR A 28 -0.55 -0.39 -5.55
N GLU A 29 0.16 -0.34 -6.67
CA GLU A 29 0.93 -1.49 -7.16
C GLU A 29 2.15 -1.80 -6.28
N PHE A 30 2.78 -0.77 -5.71
CA PHE A 30 3.87 -0.92 -4.75
C PHE A 30 3.39 -1.62 -3.47
N HIS A 31 2.27 -1.18 -2.88
CA HIS A 31 1.67 -1.83 -1.71
C HIS A 31 1.47 -3.32 -1.98
N ARG A 32 0.80 -3.66 -3.10
CA ARG A 32 0.51 -5.06 -3.47
C ARG A 32 1.79 -5.88 -3.65
N SER A 33 2.77 -5.32 -4.36
CA SER A 33 4.03 -6.01 -4.65
C SER A 33 4.85 -6.23 -3.38
N LEU A 34 4.90 -5.23 -2.50
CA LEU A 34 5.57 -5.31 -1.20
C LEU A 34 4.92 -6.35 -0.30
N GLU A 35 3.59 -6.35 -0.20
CA GLU A 35 2.84 -7.32 0.59
C GLU A 35 3.14 -8.77 0.15
N ILE A 36 3.11 -9.04 -1.16
CA ILE A 36 3.42 -10.35 -1.73
C ILE A 36 4.86 -10.75 -1.42
N ARG A 37 5.82 -9.85 -1.67
CA ARG A 37 7.24 -10.14 -1.50
C ARG A 37 7.57 -10.44 -0.04
N LEU A 38 7.04 -9.65 0.88
CA LEU A 38 7.23 -9.87 2.31
C LEU A 38 6.52 -11.14 2.78
N ALA A 39 5.35 -11.46 2.24
CA ALA A 39 4.68 -12.71 2.58
C ALA A 39 5.52 -13.94 2.21
N GLN A 40 6.19 -13.92 1.05
CA GLN A 40 7.13 -14.97 0.63
C GLN A 40 8.33 -15.10 1.58
N LEU A 41 8.85 -13.98 2.09
CA LEU A 41 10.04 -13.95 2.95
C LEU A 41 9.74 -14.28 4.42
N LEU A 42 8.60 -13.84 4.92
CA LEU A 42 8.20 -13.98 6.32
C LEU A 42 7.41 -15.26 6.60
N GLY A 43 6.86 -15.91 5.56
CA GLY A 43 5.94 -17.05 5.72
C GLY A 43 4.56 -16.67 6.27
N ARG A 44 4.27 -15.36 6.42
CA ARG A 44 2.97 -14.80 6.82
C ARG A 44 2.69 -13.51 6.05
N ARG A 45 1.42 -13.16 5.89
CA ARG A 45 1.04 -11.85 5.34
C ARG A 45 1.48 -10.74 6.32
N PRO A 46 2.23 -9.73 5.87
CA PRO A 46 2.49 -8.55 6.69
C PRO A 46 1.22 -7.69 6.78
N VAL A 47 1.11 -6.90 7.84
CA VAL A 47 0.07 -5.90 7.99
C VAL A 47 0.62 -4.55 7.51
N ILE A 48 0.31 -4.20 6.26
CA ILE A 48 0.74 -2.93 5.65
C ILE A 48 -0.43 -1.96 5.67
N TRP A 49 -0.20 -0.75 6.16
CA TRP A 49 -1.18 0.33 6.12
C TRP A 49 -0.69 1.47 5.22
N ARG A 50 -1.62 2.07 4.51
CA ARG A 50 -1.48 3.35 3.80
C ARG A 50 -2.81 4.08 3.92
N ASP A 51 -2.80 5.40 3.83
CA ASP A 51 -4.03 6.18 3.81
C ASP A 51 -4.87 5.79 2.57
N PRO A 52 -6.04 5.14 2.73
CA PRO A 52 -6.94 4.85 1.64
C PRO A 52 -7.74 6.12 1.38
N SER A 53 -7.25 6.98 0.48
CA SER A 53 -7.85 8.27 0.09
C SER A 53 -9.32 8.36 0.50
N LEU A 54 -9.59 9.03 1.63
CA LEU A 54 -10.95 9.21 2.11
C LEU A 54 -11.71 9.93 0.99
N GLN A 55 -12.65 9.24 0.35
CA GLN A 55 -13.72 9.94 -0.37
C GLN A 55 -14.45 10.73 0.71
N GLY A 56 -14.23 12.04 0.74
CA GLY A 56 -14.95 12.93 1.63
C GLY A 56 -16.46 12.74 1.41
N ASN A 57 -17.18 12.46 2.50
CA ASN A 57 -18.64 12.53 2.53
C ASN A 57 -19.10 13.98 2.43
#